data_AF-A0A2T1DTJ5-F1
#
_entry.id   AF-A0A2T1DTJ5-F1
#
_cell.length_a   1.000
_cell.length_b   1.000
_cell.length_c   1.000
_cell.angle_alpha   90.00
_cell.angle_beta   90.00
_cell.angle_gamma   90.00
#
_symmetry.space_group_name_H-M   'P 1'
#
loop_
_entity.id
_entity.type
_entity.pdbx_description
1 polymer ?
#
loop_
_entity_poly.entity_id
_entity_poly.type
_entity_poly.pdbx_seq_one_letter_code
_entity_poly.pdbx_strand_id
1 'polypeptide(L)'
;MTRFLVGTIPIIGHVSPALPIIRELVKRGHDVVWYTGQVYQTTVEQTGAQFEPIRSWLDYSDLKNVPAALMDQREAAKGIEQLKFDLKNFFIDPAVGQVKDLSDILDRFPADILIADSMFLGVSWLAEQKRLPWAEFGTSALALSSRNTAPFGSGLQPSNTVFRRLRNHGLRYFFNKRCCAS
;
A
#
# COMPACT_ATOMS: atom_id res chain seq x y z
N MET A 1 4.46 17.02 -21.02
CA MET A 1 5.23 16.80 -19.78
C MET A 1 4.23 16.85 -18.64
N THR A 2 4.20 15.83 -17.80
CA THR A 2 3.19 15.62 -16.73
C THR A 2 3.94 15.28 -15.46
N ARG A 3 3.43 15.72 -14.32
CA ARG A 3 4.03 15.55 -13.00
C ARG A 3 3.34 14.42 -12.25
N PHE A 4 4.10 13.40 -11.91
CA PHE A 4 3.65 12.23 -11.17
C PHE A 4 4.20 12.28 -9.75
N LEU A 5 3.31 12.12 -8.76
CA LEU A 5 3.71 11.83 -7.39
C LEU A 5 3.34 10.39 -7.07
N VAL A 6 4.36 9.56 -6.83
CA VAL A 6 4.21 8.12 -6.61
C VAL A 6 4.49 7.80 -5.15
N GLY A 7 3.57 7.09 -4.50
CA GLY A 7 3.74 6.60 -3.13
C GLY A 7 3.84 5.08 -3.10
N THR A 8 4.88 4.55 -2.45
CA THR A 8 4.99 3.12 -2.21
C THR A 8 5.33 2.80 -0.76
N ILE A 9 4.73 1.75 -0.24
CA ILE A 9 5.03 1.18 1.06
C ILE A 9 6.52 0.82 1.10
N PRO A 10 7.25 1.13 2.20
CA PRO A 10 8.70 0.93 2.31
C PRO A 10 9.11 -0.54 2.49
N ILE A 11 8.63 -1.42 1.61
CA ILE A 11 8.95 -2.84 1.57
C ILE A 11 9.33 -3.20 0.14
N ILE A 12 10.38 -4.00 -0.02
CA ILE A 12 10.96 -4.33 -1.34
C ILE A 12 9.92 -4.91 -2.32
N GLY A 13 8.96 -5.71 -1.82
CA GLY A 13 7.88 -6.28 -2.61
C GLY A 13 6.90 -5.26 -3.20
N HIS A 14 6.84 -4.06 -2.64
CA HIS A 14 6.02 -2.94 -3.13
C HIS A 14 6.83 -1.97 -4.01
N VAL A 15 8.11 -1.78 -3.69
CA VAL A 15 9.02 -0.90 -4.46
C VAL A 15 9.43 -1.54 -5.79
N SER A 16 9.78 -2.82 -5.80
CA SER A 16 10.34 -3.48 -6.99
C SER A 16 9.42 -3.48 -8.21
N PRO A 17 8.10 -3.72 -8.07
CA PRO A 17 7.17 -3.68 -9.20
C PRO A 17 6.99 -2.27 -9.80
N ALA A 18 7.23 -1.21 -9.01
CA ALA A 18 7.11 0.16 -9.49
C ALA A 18 8.28 0.57 -10.38
N LEU A 19 9.47 -0.01 -10.20
CA LEU A 19 10.70 0.33 -10.95
C LEU A 19 10.51 0.43 -12.47
N PRO A 20 9.97 -0.59 -13.18
CA PRO A 20 9.77 -0.49 -14.63
C PRO A 20 8.76 0.59 -15.03
N ILE A 21 7.72 0.81 -14.20
CA ILE A 21 6.69 1.84 -14.45
C ILE A 21 7.34 3.23 -14.37
N ILE A 22 8.07 3.49 -13.29
CA ILE A 22 8.70 4.78 -13.04
C ILE A 22 9.78 5.09 -14.07
N ARG A 23 10.63 4.12 -14.40
CA ARG A 23 11.65 4.28 -15.47
C ARG A 23 11.01 4.65 -16.80
N GLU A 24 9.89 4.04 -17.16
CA GLU A 24 9.20 4.33 -18.42
C GLU A 24 8.53 5.71 -18.39
N LEU A 25 7.96 6.15 -17.26
CA LEU A 25 7.45 7.51 -17.11
C LEU A 25 8.55 8.55 -17.29
N VAL A 26 9.68 8.38 -16.60
CA VAL A 26 10.84 9.28 -16.72
C VAL A 26 11.38 9.28 -18.15
N LYS A 27 11.54 8.11 -18.77
CA LYS A 27 12.01 7.97 -20.16
C LYS A 27 11.11 8.69 -21.17
N ARG A 28 9.81 8.79 -20.90
CA ARG A 28 8.84 9.53 -21.72
C ARG A 28 8.88 11.06 -21.50
N GLY A 29 9.77 11.55 -20.63
CA GLY A 29 9.93 12.97 -20.35
C GLY A 29 8.90 13.52 -19.36
N HIS A 30 8.41 12.68 -18.44
CA HIS A 30 7.58 13.12 -17.32
C HIS A 30 8.44 13.42 -16.09
N ASP A 31 7.99 14.36 -15.26
CA ASP A 31 8.59 14.61 -13.95
C ASP A 31 8.01 13.62 -12.95
N VAL A 32 8.86 12.91 -12.23
CA VAL A 32 8.40 11.92 -11.25
C VAL A 32 9.06 12.19 -9.90
N VAL A 33 8.24 12.41 -8.89
CA VAL A 33 8.62 12.36 -7.48
C VAL A 33 8.13 11.05 -6.90
N TRP A 34 9.00 10.33 -6.21
CA TRP A 34 8.68 9.05 -5.59
C TRP A 34 8.94 9.09 -4.09
N TYR A 35 7.85 9.01 -3.34
CA TYR A 35 7.81 8.95 -1.89
C TYR A 35 7.88 7.50 -1.38
N THR A 36 8.93 7.16 -0.63
CA THR A 36 9.08 5.87 0.05
C THR A 36 10.17 5.91 1.13
N GLY A 37 10.52 4.75 1.71
CA GLY A 37 11.51 4.66 2.79
C GLY A 37 12.94 4.98 2.37
N GLN A 38 13.72 5.50 3.30
CA GLN A 38 15.08 6.01 3.14
C GLN A 38 16.06 4.99 2.54
N VAL A 39 15.91 3.70 2.88
CA VAL A 39 16.76 2.62 2.35
C VAL A 39 16.69 2.53 0.81
N TYR A 40 15.60 2.99 0.20
CA TYR A 40 15.39 2.91 -1.24
C TYR A 40 15.83 4.16 -2.02
N GLN A 41 16.43 5.16 -1.38
CA GLN A 41 16.84 6.41 -2.05
C GLN A 41 17.62 6.14 -3.34
N THR A 42 18.73 5.41 -3.27
CA THR A 42 19.56 5.08 -4.44
C THR A 42 18.77 4.32 -5.51
N THR A 43 17.90 3.40 -5.10
CA THR A 43 17.06 2.61 -6.00
C THR A 43 16.07 3.50 -6.76
N VAL A 44 15.48 4.50 -6.10
CA VAL A 44 14.58 5.49 -6.69
C VAL A 44 15.34 6.38 -7.67
N GLU A 45 16.45 6.98 -7.23
CA GLU A 45 17.25 7.90 -8.05
C GLU A 45 17.79 7.24 -9.32
N GLN A 46 18.13 5.94 -9.26
CA GLN A 46 18.54 5.15 -10.44
C GLN A 46 17.43 4.99 -11.49
N THR A 47 16.17 5.28 -11.17
CA THR A 47 15.09 5.34 -12.17
C THR A 47 15.01 6.69 -12.89
N GLY A 48 15.74 7.70 -12.38
CA GLY A 48 15.67 9.10 -12.79
C GLY A 48 14.53 9.89 -12.14
N ALA A 49 13.78 9.28 -11.21
CA ALA A 49 12.82 9.98 -10.37
C ALA A 49 13.52 10.73 -9.22
N GLN A 50 12.88 11.78 -8.73
CA GLN A 50 13.29 12.49 -7.51
C GLN A 50 12.80 11.71 -6.29
N PHE A 51 13.70 11.46 -5.33
CA PHE A 51 13.37 10.77 -4.09
C PHE A 51 12.80 11.73 -3.03
N GLU A 52 11.71 11.33 -2.38
CA GLU A 52 11.19 11.98 -1.17
C GLU A 52 11.08 10.95 -0.03
N PRO A 53 11.69 11.20 1.14
CA PRO A 53 11.64 10.27 2.27
C PRO A 53 10.35 10.40 3.07
N ILE A 54 10.03 9.34 3.81
CA ILE A 54 9.04 9.37 4.90
C ILE A 54 9.55 10.32 6.00
N ARG A 55 8.72 11.28 6.44
CA ARG A 55 9.09 12.29 7.46
C ARG A 55 8.13 12.33 8.64
N SER A 56 6.83 12.26 8.38
CA SER A 56 5.80 12.44 9.40
C SER A 56 5.37 11.15 10.09
N TRP A 57 6.05 10.02 9.81
CA TRP A 57 5.78 8.74 10.45
C TRP A 57 7.04 7.87 10.58
N LEU A 58 6.88 6.70 11.22
CA LEU A 58 7.89 5.65 11.31
C LEU A 58 8.23 5.09 9.93
N ASP A 59 9.45 5.37 9.47
CA ASP A 59 10.06 4.69 8.33
C ASP A 59 10.59 3.32 8.75
N TYR A 60 9.83 2.27 8.45
CA TYR A 60 10.19 0.88 8.74
C TYR A 60 10.92 0.18 7.58
N SER A 61 11.45 0.92 6.58
CA SER A 61 12.34 0.34 5.55
C SER A 61 13.64 -0.21 6.15
N ASP A 62 14.14 0.38 7.24
CA ASP A 62 15.21 -0.16 8.07
C ASP A 62 14.63 -0.60 9.42
N LEU A 63 14.79 -1.88 9.76
CA LEU A 63 14.33 -2.44 11.04
C LEU A 63 14.98 -1.74 12.24
N LYS A 64 16.15 -1.12 12.08
CA LYS A 64 16.79 -0.33 13.13
C LYS A 64 15.97 0.88 13.56
N ASN A 65 15.11 1.40 12.68
CA ASN A 65 14.22 2.51 13.00
C ASN A 65 13.00 2.07 13.78
N VAL A 66 12.69 0.76 13.78
CA VAL A 66 11.48 0.24 14.40
C VAL A 66 11.72 -0.04 15.89
N PRO A 67 10.87 0.47 16.80
CA PRO A 67 11.00 0.19 18.22
C PRO A 67 10.95 -1.30 18.52
N ALA A 68 11.90 -1.81 19.32
CA ALA A 68 11.96 -3.21 19.73
C ALA A 68 10.63 -3.70 20.32
N ALA A 69 10.00 -2.89 21.18
CA ALA A 69 8.70 -3.21 21.77
C ALA A 69 7.58 -3.45 20.73
N LEU A 70 7.63 -2.78 19.57
CA LEU A 70 6.66 -3.02 18.49
C LEU A 70 6.90 -4.38 17.83
N MET A 71 8.16 -4.78 17.67
CA MET A 71 8.53 -6.09 17.13
C MET A 71 8.20 -7.22 18.12
N ASP A 72 8.44 -7.03 19.41
CA ASP A 72 8.07 -7.98 20.46
C ASP A 72 6.55 -8.23 20.47
N GLN A 73 5.74 -7.16 20.34
CA GLN A 73 4.28 -7.27 20.22
C GLN A 73 3.86 -8.04 18.96
N ARG A 74 4.53 -7.78 17.84
CA ARG A 74 4.29 -8.48 16.58
C ARG A 74 4.58 -9.98 16.68
N GLU A 75 5.66 -10.35 17.35
CA GLU A 75 6.08 -11.75 17.55
C GLU A 75 5.18 -12.49 18.54
N ALA A 76 4.65 -11.79 19.55
CA ALA A 76 3.69 -12.36 20.49
C ALA A 76 2.34 -12.69 19.82
N ALA A 77 1.94 -11.93 18.80
CA ALA A 77 0.70 -12.16 18.05
C ALA A 77 0.83 -13.33 17.06
N LYS A 78 -0.24 -14.13 16.88
CA LYS A 78 -0.26 -15.28 15.97
C LYS A 78 -1.48 -15.28 15.04
N GLY A 79 -1.29 -15.81 13.83
CA GLY A 79 -2.38 -15.99 12.87
C GLY A 79 -3.12 -14.69 12.53
N ILE A 80 -4.44 -14.67 12.74
CA ILE A 80 -5.28 -13.50 12.42
C ILE A 80 -4.93 -12.29 13.28
N GLU A 81 -4.49 -12.48 14.52
CA GLU A 81 -4.10 -11.37 15.39
C GLU A 81 -2.85 -10.67 14.87
N GLN A 82 -1.86 -11.43 14.41
CA GLN A 82 -0.67 -10.88 13.77
C GLN A 82 -1.02 -10.14 12.49
N LEU A 83 -1.93 -10.68 11.67
CA LEU A 83 -2.39 -10.00 10.47
C LEU A 83 -3.08 -8.66 10.79
N LYS A 84 -3.95 -8.63 11.81
CA LYS A 84 -4.59 -7.38 12.27
C LYS A 84 -3.57 -6.39 12.80
N PHE A 85 -2.58 -6.87 13.56
CA PHE A 85 -1.48 -6.06 14.05
C PHE A 85 -0.70 -5.44 12.90
N ASP A 86 -0.34 -6.23 11.89
CA ASP A 86 0.44 -5.76 10.76
C ASP A 86 -0.35 -4.71 9.96
N LEU A 87 -1.61 -4.99 9.62
CA LEU A 87 -2.51 -4.07 8.93
C LEU A 87 -2.64 -2.74 9.68
N LYS A 88 -2.86 -2.79 10.99
CA LYS A 88 -3.00 -1.58 11.80
C LYS A 88 -1.70 -0.77 11.82
N ASN A 89 -0.60 -1.37 12.28
CA ASN A 89 0.60 -0.62 12.65
C ASN A 89 1.50 -0.26 11.44
N PHE A 90 1.49 -1.07 10.37
CA PHE A 90 2.36 -0.84 9.21
C PHE A 90 1.63 -0.33 7.97
N PHE A 91 0.30 -0.33 7.94
CA PHE A 91 -0.46 0.16 6.77
C PHE A 91 -1.46 1.26 7.10
N ILE A 92 -2.31 1.07 8.11
CA ILE A 92 -3.38 2.02 8.47
C ILE A 92 -2.84 3.21 9.25
N ASP A 93 -2.14 2.99 10.37
CA ASP A 93 -1.62 4.08 11.19
C ASP A 93 -0.62 4.97 10.41
N PRO A 94 0.30 4.42 9.59
CA PRO A 94 1.18 5.24 8.75
C PRO A 94 0.45 6.09 7.71
N ALA A 95 -0.76 5.72 7.30
CA ALA A 95 -1.51 6.44 6.26
C ALA A 95 -1.80 7.89 6.64
N VAL A 96 -1.98 8.18 7.94
CA VAL A 96 -2.15 9.55 8.43
C VAL A 96 -0.89 10.40 8.15
N GLY A 97 0.29 9.84 8.44
CA GLY A 97 1.57 10.49 8.12
C GLY A 97 1.83 10.60 6.63
N GLN A 98 1.44 9.59 5.84
CA GLN A 98 1.51 9.62 4.37
C GLN A 98 0.69 10.78 3.80
N VAL A 99 -0.55 10.99 4.26
CA VAL A 99 -1.39 12.11 3.79
C VAL A 99 -0.72 13.46 4.07
N LYS A 100 -0.14 13.61 5.27
CA LYS A 100 0.58 14.82 5.64
C LYS A 100 1.80 15.05 4.73
N ASP A 101 2.68 14.06 4.61
CA ASP A 101 3.91 14.18 3.81
C ASP A 101 3.59 14.42 2.33
N LEU A 102 2.60 13.72 1.77
CA LEU A 102 2.15 13.94 0.40
C LEU A 102 1.56 15.34 0.20
N SER A 103 0.83 15.89 1.17
CA SER A 103 0.36 17.27 1.07
C SER A 103 1.54 18.26 1.08
N ASP A 104 2.51 18.08 1.97
CA ASP A 104 3.72 18.91 2.04
C ASP A 104 4.57 18.81 0.76
N ILE A 105 4.57 17.66 0.10
CA ILE A 105 5.19 17.48 -1.22
C ILE A 105 4.38 18.21 -2.30
N LEU A 106 3.04 18.08 -2.32
CA LEU A 106 2.19 18.73 -3.33
C LEU A 106 2.30 20.26 -3.31
N ASP A 107 2.54 20.85 -2.14
CA ASP A 107 2.72 22.30 -2.02
C ASP A 107 4.01 22.79 -2.72
N ARG A 108 5.03 21.92 -2.82
CA ARG A 108 6.32 22.20 -3.48
C ARG A 108 6.39 21.67 -4.91
N PHE A 109 5.67 20.58 -5.17
CA PHE A 109 5.60 19.85 -6.42
C PHE A 109 4.13 19.59 -6.76
N PRO A 110 3.45 20.52 -7.44
CA PRO A 110 2.04 20.36 -7.77
C PRO A 110 1.89 19.31 -8.86
N ALA A 111 1.67 18.06 -8.44
CA ALA A 111 1.53 16.90 -9.32
C ALA A 111 0.17 16.92 -10.04
N ASP A 112 0.17 16.46 -11.29
CA ASP A 112 -1.04 16.35 -12.11
C ASP A 112 -1.81 15.06 -11.79
N ILE A 113 -1.10 14.03 -11.33
CA ILE A 113 -1.65 12.70 -11.05
C ILE A 113 -0.86 12.03 -9.93
N LEU A 114 -1.58 11.32 -9.07
CA LEU A 114 -1.01 10.50 -8.01
C LEU A 114 -0.99 9.02 -8.41
N ILE A 115 0.04 8.28 -8.03
CA ILE A 115 0.10 6.84 -8.21
C ILE A 115 0.41 6.18 -6.87
N ALA A 116 -0.29 5.09 -6.54
CA ALA A 116 -0.03 4.29 -5.35
C ALA A 116 0.12 2.80 -5.65
N ASP A 117 0.92 2.11 -4.83
CA ASP A 117 0.82 0.66 -4.74
C ASP A 117 -0.44 0.25 -3.95
N SER A 118 -0.86 -1.01 -4.10
CA SER A 118 -2.10 -1.54 -3.51
C SER A 118 -2.27 -1.47 -1.99
N MET A 119 -1.22 -1.20 -1.23
CA MET A 119 -1.29 -1.04 0.23
C MET A 119 -0.90 0.37 0.70
N PHE A 120 -0.63 1.29 -0.23
CA PHE A 120 -0.34 2.68 0.09
C PHE A 120 -1.63 3.51 0.14
N LEU A 121 -2.21 3.61 1.33
CA LEU A 121 -3.53 4.23 1.51
C LEU A 121 -3.52 5.75 1.34
N GLY A 122 -2.43 6.43 1.72
CA GLY A 122 -2.38 7.88 1.80
C GLY A 122 -2.67 8.62 0.49
N VAL A 123 -2.31 8.02 -0.66
CA VAL A 123 -2.65 8.58 -1.99
C VAL A 123 -4.16 8.63 -2.18
N SER A 124 -4.86 7.51 -1.94
CA SER A 124 -6.32 7.45 -2.14
C SER A 124 -7.06 8.45 -1.26
N TRP A 125 -6.64 8.58 0.02
CA TRP A 125 -7.25 9.50 0.97
C TRP A 125 -7.02 10.96 0.58
N LEU A 126 -5.80 11.30 0.20
CA LEU A 126 -5.45 12.65 -0.23
C LEU A 126 -6.12 13.00 -1.57
N ALA A 127 -6.20 12.05 -2.51
CA ALA A 127 -6.85 12.24 -3.79
C ALA A 127 -8.35 12.51 -3.65
N GLU A 128 -9.04 11.78 -2.78
CA GLU A 128 -10.44 12.05 -2.42
C GLU A 128 -10.60 13.46 -1.82
N GLN A 129 -9.72 13.86 -0.89
CA GLN A 129 -9.77 15.17 -0.25
C GLN A 129 -9.52 16.33 -1.24
N LYS A 130 -8.53 16.20 -2.12
CA LYS A 130 -8.11 17.25 -3.06
C LYS A 130 -8.74 17.13 -4.46
N ARG A 131 -9.56 16.09 -4.70
CA ARG A 131 -10.16 15.74 -6.00
C ARG A 131 -9.13 15.61 -7.12
N LEU A 132 -7.99 14.98 -6.83
CA LEU A 132 -6.91 14.78 -7.79
C LEU A 132 -7.08 13.46 -8.55
N PRO A 133 -6.70 13.40 -9.85
CA PRO A 133 -6.60 12.14 -10.56
C PRO A 133 -5.61 11.21 -9.87
N TRP A 134 -5.98 9.94 -9.70
CA TRP A 134 -5.06 8.95 -9.15
C TRP A 134 -5.27 7.56 -9.75
N ALA A 135 -4.22 6.74 -9.70
CA ALA A 135 -4.25 5.35 -10.14
C ALA A 135 -3.51 4.45 -9.14
N GLU A 136 -3.97 3.20 -9.04
CA GLU A 136 -3.32 2.16 -8.24
C GLU A 136 -2.64 1.15 -9.16
N PHE A 137 -1.45 0.67 -8.80
CA PHE A 137 -0.86 -0.53 -9.38
C PHE A 137 -0.81 -1.65 -8.34
N GLY A 138 -1.44 -2.77 -8.68
CA GLY A 138 -1.48 -3.95 -7.82
C GLY A 138 -0.15 -4.68 -7.81
N THR A 139 0.45 -4.82 -6.63
CA THR A 139 1.65 -5.65 -6.41
C THR A 139 1.32 -7.00 -5.77
N SER A 140 0.07 -7.18 -5.35
CA SER A 140 -0.44 -8.38 -4.68
C SER A 140 -1.76 -8.85 -5.30
N ALA A 141 -2.30 -9.96 -4.78
CA ALA A 141 -3.62 -10.42 -5.12
C ALA A 141 -4.64 -9.34 -4.75
N LEU A 142 -5.49 -8.98 -5.72
CA LEU A 142 -6.51 -7.97 -5.55
C LEU A 142 -7.52 -8.44 -4.48
N ALA A 143 -7.60 -7.72 -3.36
CA ALA A 143 -8.46 -8.05 -2.22
C ALA A 143 -9.94 -7.72 -2.46
N LEU A 144 -10.41 -7.88 -3.69
CA LEU A 144 -11.82 -7.68 -4.03
C LEU A 144 -12.65 -8.87 -3.58
N SER A 145 -13.63 -8.57 -2.73
CA SER A 145 -14.66 -9.53 -2.36
C SER A 145 -15.62 -9.74 -3.52
N SER A 146 -15.65 -10.96 -4.09
CA SER A 146 -16.65 -11.34 -5.08
C SER A 146 -17.59 -12.40 -4.51
N ARG A 147 -18.83 -12.44 -5.03
CA ARG A 147 -19.76 -13.54 -4.73
C ARG A 147 -19.22 -14.90 -5.19
N ASN A 148 -18.28 -14.88 -6.14
CA ASN A 148 -17.73 -16.08 -6.77
C ASN A 148 -16.34 -16.46 -6.24
N THR A 149 -15.75 -15.66 -5.34
CA THR A 149 -14.42 -15.94 -4.75
C THR A 149 -14.55 -16.34 -3.29
N ALA A 150 -13.58 -17.12 -2.80
CA ALA A 150 -13.46 -17.35 -1.36
C ALA A 150 -12.99 -16.05 -0.67
N PRO A 151 -13.19 -15.90 0.65
CA PRO A 151 -12.62 -14.78 1.39
C PRO A 151 -11.14 -14.60 1.10
N PHE A 152 -10.72 -13.35 0.93
CA PHE A 152 -9.32 -13.00 0.66
C PHE A 152 -8.40 -13.61 1.74
N GLY A 153 -7.25 -14.14 1.33
CA GLY A 153 -6.28 -14.78 2.24
C GLY A 153 -6.61 -16.23 2.66
N SER A 154 -7.74 -16.82 2.23
CA SER A 154 -8.10 -18.19 2.63
C SER A 154 -7.29 -19.32 1.98
N GLY A 155 -6.46 -19.03 0.98
CA GLY A 155 -5.70 -20.04 0.21
C GLY A 155 -6.57 -21.01 -0.60
N LEU A 156 -7.89 -20.83 -0.59
CA LEU A 156 -8.83 -21.69 -1.31
C LEU A 156 -8.78 -21.39 -2.81
N GLN A 157 -8.53 -22.42 -3.61
CA GLN A 157 -8.53 -22.26 -5.07
C GLN A 157 -9.91 -21.86 -5.62
N PRO A 158 -9.92 -21.02 -6.67
CA PRO A 158 -11.15 -20.67 -7.38
C PRO A 158 -11.81 -21.94 -7.93
N SER A 159 -13.14 -21.99 -7.88
CA SER A 159 -13.91 -23.10 -8.44
C SER A 159 -15.28 -22.62 -8.88
N ASN A 160 -15.76 -23.16 -9.99
CA ASN A 160 -17.03 -22.83 -10.60
C ASN A 160 -18.17 -23.80 -10.21
N THR A 161 -17.92 -24.77 -9.32
CA THR A 161 -18.94 -25.76 -8.92
C THR A 161 -19.94 -25.19 -7.90
N VAL A 162 -21.20 -25.64 -7.99
CA VAL A 162 -22.31 -25.16 -7.14
C VAL A 162 -22.02 -25.37 -5.65
N PHE A 163 -21.48 -26.54 -5.29
CA PHE A 163 -21.14 -26.87 -3.91
C PHE A 163 -20.09 -25.92 -3.30
N ARG A 164 -19.02 -25.62 -4.04
CA ARG A 164 -17.97 -24.71 -3.55
C ARG A 164 -18.42 -23.25 -3.52
N ARG A 165 -19.37 -22.84 -4.37
CA ARG A 165 -20.02 -21.52 -4.27
C ARG A 165 -20.84 -21.39 -2.98
N LEU A 166 -21.62 -22.41 -2.62
CA LEU A 166 -22.36 -22.44 -1.34
C LEU A 166 -21.41 -22.39 -0.14
N ARG A 167 -20.31 -23.15 -0.17
CA ARG A 167 -19.23 -23.06 0.83
C ARG A 167 -18.66 -21.64 0.94
N ASN A 168 -18.29 -21.02 -0.18
CA ASN A 168 -17.72 -19.67 -0.17
C ASN A 168 -18.74 -18.64 0.38
N HIS A 169 -20.03 -18.81 0.08
CA HIS A 169 -21.10 -17.98 0.62
C HIS A 169 -21.25 -18.13 2.14
N GLY A 170 -21.22 -19.37 2.64
CA GLY A 170 -21.23 -19.66 4.08
C GLY A 170 -20.02 -19.07 4.79
N LEU A 171 -18.81 -19.30 4.27
CA LEU A 171 -17.56 -18.75 4.81
C LEU A 171 -17.62 -17.22 4.89
N ARG A 172 -18.15 -16.56 3.87
CA ARG A 172 -18.30 -15.10 3.82
C ARG A 172 -19.31 -14.57 4.85
N TYR A 173 -20.43 -15.27 5.06
CA TYR A 173 -21.39 -14.92 6.11
C TYR A 173 -20.76 -14.96 7.51
N PHE A 174 -19.99 -16.01 7.81
CA PHE A 174 -19.29 -16.13 9.10
C PHE A 174 -18.16 -15.11 9.27
N PHE A 175 -17.40 -14.83 8.20
CA PHE A 175 -16.36 -13.80 8.21
C PHE A 175 -16.94 -12.41 8.47
N ASN A 176 -18.00 -12.01 7.74
CA ASN A 176 -18.60 -10.68 7.88
C ASN A 176 -19.26 -10.47 9.25
N LYS A 177 -19.92 -11.48 9.81
CA LYS A 177 -20.51 -11.38 11.16
C LYS A 177 -19.48 -11.13 12.26
N ARG A 178 -18.25 -11.63 12.10
CA ARG A 178 -17.17 -11.42 13.09
C ARG A 178 -16.46 -10.08 12.94
N CYS A 179 -16.49 -9.45 11.77
CA CYS A 179 -15.93 -8.11 11.56
C CYS A 179 -16.83 -6.98 12.09
N CYS A 180 -18.14 -7.16 12.16
CA CYS A 180 -19.09 -6.14 12.65
C CYS A 180 -19.51 -6.32 14.12
N ALA A 181 -18.92 -7.28 14.85
CA ALA A 181 -19.30 -7.61 16.23
C ALA A 181 -18.25 -7.22 17.27
N SER A 182 -17.30 -6.35 16.93
CA SER A 182 -16.26 -5.82 17.81
C SER A 182 -16.15 -4.32 17.66
#